data_AF-A0A4R6TCI5-F1
#
_entry.id   AF-A0A4R6TCI5-F1
#
_cell.length_a   1.000
_cell.length_b   1.000
_cell.length_c   1.000
_cell.angle_alpha   90.00
_cell.angle_beta   90.00
_cell.angle_gamma   90.00
#
_symmetry.space_group_name_H-M   'P 1'
#
loop_
_entity.id
_entity.type
_entity.pdbx_description
1 polymer ?
#
loop_
_entity_poly.entity_id
_entity_poly.type
_entity_poly.pdbx_seq_one_letter_code
_entity_poly.pdbx_strand_id
1 'polypeptide(L)'
;MSNNNKKWFTLNLNSKHKQQDSSCGCGKTSEGCSSHTKKEELSNEEFFEAAINASIGDERHKDGFDQVFDVKMDRRSAFKKLTASLLIGAGAVSSCTSVVSSDESKEKAQIDWEEQFKGNYKLMTDEEKEATVNRLVRSYQLRTGKTINMSSKNAEEDVLFGYAFNISKCQGYMDCVSACVKENNQDRNSQMQYIRIHEMKDGKGFNFNEADDNYYHEVPAEGHFYMGTQCFHCDNPPCVEVCPVQATWREKDGLVVVDYDWCVGCRYCMAACPYDGRRFNWSKPEVPEEEINKNQHYLGNRLRKKGVMEKCTFCVQRSRAGKNPACVEACPTGARIFGNLLDPNSTIRWVLENKKVFRLKEDLGTEPKFWYFMD
;
A
#
# COMPACT_ATOMS: atom_id res chain seq x y z
N MET A 1 6.12 33.89 22.57
CA MET A 1 6.64 34.62 21.39
C MET A 1 8.04 34.12 21.08
N SER A 2 8.27 33.90 19.79
CA SER A 2 9.44 33.29 19.14
C SER A 2 10.79 33.90 19.52
N ASN A 3 11.82 33.05 19.71
CA ASN A 3 13.05 33.05 18.89
C ASN A 3 14.11 32.10 19.46
N ASN A 4 14.44 31.05 18.72
CA ASN A 4 15.82 30.59 18.67
C ASN A 4 16.18 30.26 17.22
N ASN A 5 16.80 31.25 16.59
CA ASN A 5 17.28 31.25 15.21
C ASN A 5 18.24 30.08 14.93
N LYS A 6 17.99 29.33 13.85
CA LYS A 6 19.07 28.84 12.97
C LYS A 6 18.76 29.27 11.54
N LYS A 7 19.17 30.51 11.26
CA LYS A 7 19.13 31.14 9.93
C LYS A 7 20.15 30.50 9.02
N TRP A 8 19.77 30.25 7.76
CA TRP A 8 20.73 30.16 6.66
C TRP A 8 20.24 30.95 5.45
N PHE A 9 21.22 31.47 4.71
CA PHE A 9 21.21 32.66 3.88
C PHE A 9 20.36 32.58 2.60
N THR A 10 19.67 33.67 2.27
CA THR A 10 18.88 33.87 1.05
C THR A 10 19.44 35.03 0.24
N LEU A 11 19.60 34.83 -1.07
CA LEU A 11 19.68 35.89 -2.07
C LEU A 11 18.65 35.59 -3.16
N ASN A 12 17.87 36.61 -3.50
CA ASN A 12 16.56 36.52 -4.11
C ASN A 12 16.55 37.24 -5.45
N LEU A 13 16.21 36.56 -6.55
CA LEU A 13 15.84 37.22 -7.80
C LEU A 13 14.73 36.45 -8.51
N ASN A 14 13.54 37.07 -8.50
CA ASN A 14 12.37 36.77 -9.32
C ASN A 14 12.66 36.89 -10.83
N SER A 15 12.03 36.04 -11.65
CA SER A 15 11.10 36.52 -12.69
C SER A 15 10.29 35.38 -13.33
N LYS A 16 8.98 35.59 -13.40
CA LYS A 16 7.94 34.78 -14.04
C LYS A 16 8.08 34.76 -15.58
N HIS A 17 7.46 33.78 -16.24
CA HIS A 17 6.55 34.06 -17.36
C HIS A 17 5.55 32.90 -17.59
N LYS A 18 4.39 33.27 -18.15
CA LYS A 18 3.12 32.54 -18.29
C LYS A 18 2.75 32.49 -19.79
N GLN A 19 1.86 31.56 -20.18
CA GLN A 19 0.91 31.52 -21.32
C GLN A 19 1.03 30.23 -22.16
N GLN A 20 0.02 29.69 -22.85
CA GLN A 20 -1.46 29.68 -22.82
C GLN A 20 -1.92 28.73 -23.96
N ASP A 21 -3.15 28.22 -23.87
CA ASP A 21 -3.82 27.18 -24.70
C ASP A 21 -3.91 27.41 -26.22
N SER A 22 -4.11 26.31 -26.98
CA SER A 22 -5.02 26.28 -28.14
C SER A 22 -5.42 24.86 -28.58
N SER A 23 -6.71 24.71 -28.89
CA SER A 23 -7.49 23.53 -29.33
C SER A 23 -7.37 23.19 -30.83
N CYS A 24 -7.66 21.93 -31.21
CA CYS A 24 -8.31 21.46 -32.47
C CYS A 24 -8.44 19.91 -32.38
N GLY A 25 -9.40 19.16 -32.92
CA GLY A 25 -10.54 19.35 -33.82
C GLY A 25 -10.83 17.97 -34.48
N CYS A 26 -12.03 17.39 -34.30
CA CYS A 26 -12.38 16.04 -34.78
C CYS A 26 -12.90 16.02 -36.24
N GLY A 27 -12.49 15.01 -37.02
CA GLY A 27 -13.00 14.68 -38.36
C GLY A 27 -13.74 13.33 -38.38
N LYS A 28 -14.81 13.25 -39.18
CA LYS A 28 -15.75 12.12 -39.34
C LYS A 28 -15.37 11.18 -40.49
N THR A 29 -15.70 9.89 -40.36
CA THR A 29 -16.33 8.99 -41.37
C THR A 29 -16.91 7.78 -40.60
N SER A 30 -18.23 7.68 -40.42
CA SER A 30 -19.19 6.94 -41.27
C SER A 30 -18.92 5.43 -41.39
N GLU A 31 -19.57 4.64 -40.52
CA GLU A 31 -20.21 3.37 -40.87
C GLU A 31 -21.10 2.92 -39.69
N GLY A 32 -22.36 2.59 -39.99
CA GLY A 32 -23.41 2.36 -39.01
C GLY A 32 -23.60 0.88 -38.66
N CYS A 33 -24.17 0.64 -37.49
CA CYS A 33 -24.89 -0.60 -37.19
C CYS A 33 -26.08 -0.26 -36.29
N SER A 34 -27.27 -0.37 -36.85
CA SER A 34 -28.55 -0.11 -36.21
C SER A 34 -28.92 -1.23 -35.23
N SER A 35 -29.16 -0.89 -33.97
CA SER A 35 -30.09 -1.65 -33.12
C SER A 35 -31.03 -0.66 -32.43
N HIS A 36 -32.30 -0.73 -32.82
CA HIS A 36 -33.36 0.06 -32.22
C HIS A 36 -33.64 -0.44 -30.81
N THR A 37 -33.38 0.41 -29.81
CA THR A 37 -34.16 0.45 -28.58
C THR A 37 -34.37 1.92 -28.28
N LYS A 38 -35.62 2.39 -28.28
CA LYS A 38 -35.95 3.78 -27.93
C LYS A 38 -35.40 4.09 -26.54
N LYS A 39 -34.36 4.90 -26.45
CA LYS A 39 -34.04 5.66 -25.25
C LYS A 39 -34.84 6.95 -25.35
N GLU A 40 -35.79 7.15 -24.45
CA GLU A 40 -36.28 8.49 -24.16
C GLU A 40 -35.09 9.26 -23.56
N GLU A 41 -34.65 10.30 -24.27
CA GLU A 41 -33.64 11.22 -23.77
C GLU A 41 -34.30 12.08 -22.69
N LEU A 42 -33.79 12.00 -21.47
CA LEU A 42 -34.15 12.91 -20.38
C LEU A 42 -33.86 14.34 -20.83
N SER A 43 -34.78 15.26 -20.56
CA SER A 43 -34.59 16.67 -20.87
C SER A 43 -33.41 17.24 -20.07
N ASN A 44 -32.76 18.27 -20.60
CA ASN A 44 -31.61 18.90 -19.93
C ASN A 44 -31.96 19.41 -18.53
N GLU A 45 -33.22 19.80 -18.30
CA GLU A 45 -33.72 20.22 -16.98
C GLU A 45 -33.85 19.03 -16.02
N GLU A 46 -34.37 17.89 -16.48
CA GLU A 46 -34.43 16.65 -15.68
C GLU A 46 -33.05 16.08 -15.36
N PHE A 47 -32.09 16.20 -16.29
CA PHE A 47 -30.70 15.82 -16.06
C PHE A 47 -30.05 16.73 -15.01
N PHE A 48 -30.31 18.05 -15.06
CA PHE A 48 -29.76 19.00 -14.13
C PHE A 48 -30.38 18.86 -12.73
N GLU A 49 -31.70 18.63 -12.63
CA GLU A 49 -32.35 18.29 -11.35
C GLU A 49 -31.84 16.97 -10.77
N ALA A 50 -31.63 15.95 -11.59
CA ALA A 50 -31.06 14.68 -11.14
C ALA A 50 -29.61 14.86 -10.63
N ALA A 51 -28.81 15.71 -11.29
CA ALA A 51 -27.45 16.04 -10.87
C ALA A 51 -27.43 16.90 -9.58
N ILE A 52 -28.39 17.82 -9.41
CA ILE A 52 -28.55 18.61 -8.19
C ILE A 52 -29.03 17.72 -7.03
N ASN A 53 -30.01 16.84 -7.25
CA ASN A 53 -30.49 15.91 -6.23
C ASN A 53 -29.41 14.88 -5.82
N ALA A 54 -28.53 14.48 -6.74
CA ALA A 54 -27.38 13.64 -6.42
C ALA A 54 -26.25 14.37 -5.66
N SER A 55 -26.21 15.70 -5.70
CA SER A 55 -25.17 16.52 -5.07
C SER A 55 -25.61 17.20 -3.77
N ILE A 56 -26.92 17.33 -3.52
CA ILE A 56 -27.50 17.97 -2.32
C ILE A 56 -28.24 16.95 -1.41
N GLY A 57 -28.11 15.65 -1.68
CA GLY A 57 -28.53 14.65 -0.72
C GLY A 57 -27.67 14.74 0.54
N ASP A 58 -28.26 15.14 1.67
CA ASP A 58 -27.72 14.91 3.02
C ASP A 58 -27.58 13.39 3.22
N GLU A 59 -26.51 12.82 2.68
CA GLU A 59 -26.20 11.42 2.84
C GLU A 59 -25.70 11.21 4.27
N ARG A 60 -26.61 10.74 5.13
CA ARG A 60 -26.19 9.87 6.24
C ARG A 60 -25.22 8.84 5.64
N HIS A 61 -24.01 8.81 6.18
CA HIS A 61 -22.94 7.90 5.76
C HIS A 61 -23.48 6.46 5.84
N LYS A 62 -23.92 5.89 4.71
CA LYS A 62 -24.43 4.52 4.65
C LYS A 62 -23.25 3.59 4.64
N ASP A 63 -23.12 2.78 5.68
CA ASP A 63 -22.09 1.76 5.75
C ASP A 63 -22.32 0.69 4.66
N GLY A 64 -21.36 -0.23 4.52
CA GLY A 64 -21.49 -1.33 3.56
C GLY A 64 -22.70 -2.23 3.81
N PHE A 65 -23.24 -2.23 5.04
CA PHE A 65 -24.46 -2.95 5.38
C PHE A 65 -25.69 -2.28 4.77
N ASP A 66 -25.84 -0.97 4.97
CA ASP A 66 -26.91 -0.18 4.38
C ASP A 66 -26.88 -0.21 2.85
N GLN A 67 -25.70 -0.23 2.23
CA GLN A 67 -25.59 -0.30 0.77
C GLN A 67 -26.07 -1.65 0.17
N VAL A 68 -25.88 -2.76 0.90
CA VAL A 68 -26.28 -4.10 0.44
C VAL A 68 -27.76 -4.38 0.72
N PHE A 69 -28.28 -3.87 1.84
CA PHE A 69 -29.62 -4.20 2.32
C PHE A 69 -30.68 -3.11 2.09
N ASP A 70 -30.30 -1.85 1.88
CA ASP A 70 -31.23 -0.74 1.60
C ASP A 70 -31.59 -0.61 0.10
N VAL A 71 -31.47 -1.70 -0.65
CA VAL A 71 -32.05 -1.79 -2.00
C VAL A 71 -33.52 -2.14 -1.85
N LYS A 72 -34.43 -1.25 -2.29
CA LYS A 72 -35.86 -1.57 -2.38
C LYS A 72 -36.07 -2.82 -3.25
N MET A 73 -36.44 -3.93 -2.64
CA MET A 73 -36.62 -5.22 -3.32
C MET A 73 -38.06 -5.73 -3.20
N ASP A 74 -38.61 -6.22 -4.32
CA ASP A 74 -39.86 -7.00 -4.34
C ASP A 74 -39.64 -8.39 -3.69
N ARG A 75 -40.67 -8.91 -3.01
CA ARG A 75 -40.71 -10.24 -2.35
C ARG A 75 -40.23 -11.36 -3.26
N ARG A 76 -40.50 -11.29 -4.56
CA ARG A 76 -40.09 -12.30 -5.55
C ARG A 76 -38.59 -12.27 -5.85
N SER A 77 -38.00 -11.09 -5.88
CA SER A 77 -36.56 -10.89 -6.04
C SER A 77 -35.78 -11.19 -4.76
N ALA A 78 -36.37 -10.94 -3.58
CA ALA A 78 -35.81 -11.34 -2.30
C ALA A 78 -35.67 -12.85 -2.21
N PHE A 79 -36.70 -13.62 -2.57
CA PHE A 79 -36.65 -15.08 -2.54
C PHE A 79 -35.64 -15.69 -3.53
N LYS A 80 -35.49 -15.12 -4.73
CA LYS A 80 -34.50 -15.57 -5.73
C LYS A 80 -33.07 -15.19 -5.38
N LYS A 81 -32.85 -14.04 -4.75
CA LYS A 81 -31.51 -13.61 -4.32
C LYS A 81 -31.10 -14.30 -3.02
N LEU A 82 -32.02 -14.51 -2.08
CA LEU A 82 -31.78 -15.28 -0.84
C LEU A 82 -31.22 -16.67 -1.16
N THR A 83 -31.76 -17.38 -2.14
CA THR A 83 -31.24 -18.72 -2.53
C THR A 83 -29.88 -18.68 -3.22
N ALA A 84 -29.52 -17.57 -3.89
CA ALA A 84 -28.21 -17.38 -4.48
C ALA A 84 -27.15 -16.85 -3.48
N SER A 85 -27.56 -16.08 -2.47
CA SER A 85 -26.68 -15.50 -1.44
C SER A 85 -26.55 -16.38 -0.17
N LEU A 86 -27.40 -17.40 -0.01
CA LEU A 86 -27.35 -18.35 1.12
C LEU A 86 -26.08 -19.22 1.13
N LEU A 87 -25.44 -19.45 -0.01
CA LEU A 87 -24.14 -20.16 -0.08
C LEU A 87 -22.95 -19.24 0.22
N ILE A 88 -23.17 -17.92 0.10
CA ILE A 88 -22.29 -16.78 0.38
C ILE A 88 -22.03 -16.52 1.88
N GLY A 89 -23.14 -16.31 2.60
CA GLY A 89 -23.15 -15.51 3.85
C GLY A 89 -24.09 -15.97 4.97
N ALA A 90 -24.82 -17.07 4.82
CA ALA A 90 -25.79 -17.49 5.84
C ALA A 90 -25.16 -17.96 7.18
N GLY A 91 -23.89 -18.37 7.18
CA GLY A 91 -23.20 -18.81 8.40
C GLY A 91 -23.02 -17.70 9.45
N ALA A 92 -22.75 -16.47 9.01
CA ALA A 92 -22.59 -15.33 9.91
C ALA A 92 -23.94 -14.80 10.42
N VAL A 93 -24.94 -14.64 9.55
CA VAL A 93 -26.27 -14.14 9.97
C VAL A 93 -27.00 -15.13 10.88
N SER A 94 -26.89 -16.45 10.61
CA SER A 94 -27.50 -17.47 11.46
C SER A 94 -26.79 -17.62 12.82
N SER A 95 -25.51 -17.25 12.93
CA SER A 95 -24.78 -17.29 14.20
C SER A 95 -24.99 -16.02 15.03
N CYS A 96 -25.10 -14.84 14.42
CA CYS A 96 -25.44 -13.59 15.11
C CYS A 96 -26.84 -13.59 15.73
N THR A 97 -27.80 -14.28 15.10
CA THR A 97 -29.21 -14.34 15.53
C THR A 97 -29.58 -15.61 16.31
N SER A 98 -28.64 -16.56 16.45
CA SER A 98 -28.88 -17.78 17.22
C SER A 98 -29.00 -17.47 18.71
N VAL A 99 -30.04 -17.99 19.36
CA VAL A 99 -30.21 -17.86 20.83
C VAL A 99 -29.23 -18.78 21.58
N VAL A 100 -28.60 -19.73 20.87
CA VAL A 100 -27.71 -20.76 21.42
C VAL A 100 -26.22 -20.39 21.28
N SER A 101 -25.89 -19.36 20.50
CA SER A 101 -24.52 -18.89 20.34
C SER A 101 -24.11 -17.98 21.50
N SER A 102 -22.86 -18.12 21.96
CA SER A 102 -22.30 -17.25 23.00
C SER A 102 -22.16 -15.81 22.48
N ASP A 103 -22.24 -14.82 23.37
CA ASP A 103 -22.16 -13.41 22.98
C ASP A 103 -20.85 -13.08 22.25
N GLU A 104 -19.72 -13.69 22.64
CA GLU A 104 -18.44 -13.56 21.93
C GLU A 104 -18.48 -14.13 20.51
N SER A 105 -19.21 -15.22 20.29
CA SER A 105 -19.32 -15.83 18.96
C SER A 105 -20.22 -15.01 18.03
N LYS A 106 -21.25 -14.34 18.57
CA LYS A 106 -22.08 -13.37 17.84
C LYS A 106 -21.26 -12.13 17.47
N GLU A 107 -20.51 -11.59 18.42
CA GLU A 107 -19.63 -10.43 18.21
C GLU A 107 -18.59 -10.73 17.12
N LYS A 108 -17.94 -11.89 17.19
CA LYS A 108 -16.98 -12.33 16.16
C LYS A 108 -17.62 -12.42 14.77
N ALA A 109 -18.79 -13.06 14.66
CA ALA A 109 -19.48 -13.21 13.39
C ALA A 109 -19.91 -11.86 12.80
N GLN A 110 -20.31 -10.90 13.64
CA GLN A 110 -20.63 -9.55 13.21
C GLN A 110 -19.39 -8.79 12.73
N ILE A 111 -18.27 -8.84 13.46
CA ILE A 111 -17.02 -8.19 13.04
C ILE A 111 -16.47 -8.81 11.74
N ASP A 112 -16.52 -10.14 11.59
CA ASP A 112 -16.09 -10.83 10.37
C ASP A 112 -16.98 -10.45 9.18
N TRP A 113 -18.28 -10.24 9.42
CA TRP A 113 -19.21 -9.73 8.41
C TRP A 113 -18.88 -8.30 7.98
N GLU A 114 -18.69 -7.40 8.93
CA GLU A 114 -18.31 -6.01 8.66
C GLU A 114 -16.97 -5.91 7.89
N GLU A 115 -16.01 -6.80 8.18
CA GLU A 115 -14.75 -6.88 7.41
C GLU A 115 -14.97 -7.31 5.95
N GLN A 116 -15.90 -8.22 5.71
CA GLN A 116 -16.14 -8.77 4.38
C GLN A 116 -16.89 -7.80 3.46
N PHE A 117 -17.76 -6.95 4.02
CA PHE A 117 -18.66 -6.08 3.28
C PHE A 117 -18.33 -4.58 3.40
N LYS A 118 -17.08 -4.19 3.70
CA LYS A 118 -16.70 -2.77 3.72
C LYS A 118 -16.99 -2.09 2.37
N GLY A 119 -17.90 -1.12 2.36
CA GLY A 119 -18.23 -0.29 1.19
C GLY A 119 -17.39 0.98 1.05
N ASN A 120 -16.50 1.25 2.00
CA ASN A 120 -15.75 2.50 2.07
C ASN A 120 -14.51 2.44 1.18
N TYR A 121 -14.69 2.64 -0.13
CA TYR A 121 -13.59 2.94 -1.05
C TYR A 121 -13.19 4.43 -1.00
N LYS A 122 -13.12 5.01 0.21
CA LYS A 122 -12.87 6.45 0.46
C LYS A 122 -11.98 6.64 1.69
N LEU A 123 -11.10 7.64 1.67
CA LEU A 123 -10.17 7.94 2.77
C LEU A 123 -10.92 8.17 4.07
N MET A 124 -10.53 7.40 5.09
CA MET A 124 -11.16 7.43 6.40
C MET A 124 -10.73 8.68 7.18
N THR A 125 -11.68 9.26 7.92
CA THR A 125 -11.43 10.24 8.96
C THR A 125 -10.63 9.62 10.12
N ASP A 126 -10.04 10.44 10.98
CA ASP A 126 -9.24 9.92 12.10
C ASP A 126 -10.09 9.13 13.11
N GLU A 127 -11.36 9.51 13.29
CA GLU A 127 -12.34 8.76 14.11
C GLU A 127 -12.65 7.38 13.50
N GLU A 128 -12.88 7.31 12.18
CA GLU A 128 -13.10 6.04 11.48
C GLU A 128 -11.87 5.13 11.56
N LYS A 129 -10.66 5.71 11.47
CA LYS A 129 -9.40 4.96 11.62
C LYS A 129 -9.30 4.37 13.01
N GLU A 130 -9.58 5.15 14.06
CA GLU A 130 -9.54 4.67 15.44
C GLU A 130 -10.57 3.57 15.67
N ALA A 131 -11.82 3.75 15.20
CA ALA A 131 -12.85 2.72 15.26
C ALA A 131 -12.41 1.43 14.56
N THR A 132 -11.75 1.54 13.39
CA THR A 132 -11.23 0.39 12.65
C THR A 132 -10.06 -0.28 13.37
N VAL A 133 -9.15 0.48 13.96
CA VAL A 133 -8.07 -0.07 14.79
C VAL A 133 -8.67 -0.85 15.97
N ASN A 134 -9.61 -0.26 16.70
CA ASN A 134 -10.28 -0.91 17.84
C ASN A 134 -10.96 -2.22 17.41
N ARG A 135 -11.68 -2.20 16.29
CA ARG A 135 -12.34 -3.38 15.73
C ARG A 135 -11.35 -4.48 15.31
N LEU A 136 -10.22 -4.12 14.69
CA LEU A 136 -9.18 -5.08 14.31
C LEU A 136 -8.44 -5.66 15.52
N VAL A 137 -8.12 -4.84 16.53
CA VAL A 137 -7.54 -5.31 17.80
C VAL A 137 -8.50 -6.29 18.49
N ARG A 138 -9.80 -5.95 18.55
CA ARG A 138 -10.84 -6.80 19.14
C ARG A 138 -11.02 -8.11 18.36
N SER A 139 -11.06 -8.07 17.04
CA SER A 139 -11.10 -9.27 16.18
C SER A 139 -9.91 -10.19 16.44
N TYR A 140 -8.70 -9.64 16.58
CA TYR A 140 -7.52 -10.44 16.91
C TYR A 140 -7.62 -11.06 18.31
N GLN A 141 -8.10 -10.30 19.30
CA GLN A 141 -8.33 -10.79 20.66
C GLN A 141 -9.35 -11.93 20.71
N LEU A 142 -10.47 -11.81 19.99
CA LEU A 142 -11.50 -12.87 19.92
C LEU A 142 -11.00 -14.13 19.22
N ARG A 143 -10.03 -14.03 18.29
CA ARG A 143 -9.48 -15.19 17.58
C ARG A 143 -8.37 -15.91 18.35
N THR A 144 -7.53 -15.17 19.07
CA THR A 144 -6.29 -15.71 19.67
C THR A 144 -6.25 -15.67 21.19
N GLY A 145 -7.18 -14.93 21.83
CA GLY A 145 -7.13 -14.63 23.26
C GLY A 145 -6.04 -13.64 23.67
N LYS A 146 -5.27 -13.09 22.72
CA LYS A 146 -4.14 -12.18 22.97
C LYS A 146 -4.43 -10.77 22.43
N THR A 147 -3.75 -9.77 22.97
CA THR A 147 -3.87 -8.38 22.51
C THR A 147 -2.67 -7.97 21.66
N ILE A 148 -2.92 -7.16 20.64
CA ILE A 148 -1.91 -6.49 19.80
C ILE A 148 -1.95 -4.98 20.05
N ASN A 149 -0.82 -4.30 19.81
CA ASN A 149 -0.74 -2.85 19.82
C ASN A 149 -0.74 -2.37 18.37
N MET A 150 -1.76 -1.61 17.97
CA MET A 150 -1.88 -1.14 16.59
C MET A 150 -2.04 0.38 16.54
N SER A 151 -1.18 1.01 15.74
CA SER A 151 -1.18 2.44 15.49
C SER A 151 -1.84 2.77 14.15
N SER A 152 -2.51 3.91 14.09
CA SER A 152 -3.02 4.55 12.86
C SER A 152 -2.34 5.91 12.62
N LYS A 153 -1.14 6.14 13.18
CA LYS A 153 -0.44 7.43 13.12
C LYS A 153 -0.29 7.90 11.67
N ASN A 154 -0.80 9.10 11.39
CA ASN A 154 -0.74 9.73 10.08
C ASN A 154 0.70 10.11 9.69
N ALA A 155 0.90 10.44 8.41
CA ALA A 155 2.13 11.04 7.93
C ALA A 155 2.42 12.35 8.68
N GLU A 156 3.69 12.56 9.04
CA GLU A 156 4.14 13.83 9.63
C GLU A 156 4.34 14.87 8.52
N GLU A 157 4.09 16.14 8.85
CA GLU A 157 4.41 17.26 7.96
C GLU A 157 5.93 17.50 7.94
N ASP A 158 6.43 18.04 6.84
CA ASP A 158 7.87 18.30 6.63
C ASP A 158 8.80 17.07 6.77
N VAL A 159 8.24 15.87 6.56
CA VAL A 159 9.00 14.63 6.44
C VAL A 159 8.88 14.10 5.02
N LEU A 160 9.98 13.65 4.43
CA LEU A 160 9.97 12.90 3.17
C LEU A 160 10.95 11.73 3.29
N PHE A 161 10.45 10.50 3.38
CA PHE A 161 11.33 9.35 3.53
C PHE A 161 12.04 8.99 2.23
N GLY A 162 13.33 8.69 2.34
CA GLY A 162 14.17 8.19 1.27
C GLY A 162 15.05 7.04 1.73
N TYR A 163 15.58 6.30 0.76
CA TYR A 163 16.44 5.14 1.00
C TYR A 163 17.67 5.18 0.10
N ALA A 164 18.85 4.87 0.64
CA ALA A 164 20.08 4.71 -0.15
C ALA A 164 20.72 3.33 0.12
N PHE A 165 21.22 2.69 -0.93
CA PHE A 165 21.84 1.37 -0.88
C PHE A 165 23.27 1.42 -1.42
N ASN A 166 24.22 1.07 -0.57
CA ASN A 166 25.64 0.98 -0.91
C ASN A 166 25.93 -0.39 -1.53
N ILE A 167 26.19 -0.42 -2.82
CA ILE A 167 26.48 -1.66 -3.55
C ILE A 167 27.85 -2.21 -3.14
N SER A 168 28.86 -1.34 -2.97
CA SER A 168 30.22 -1.75 -2.58
C SER A 168 30.32 -2.39 -1.18
N LYS A 169 29.35 -2.14 -0.30
CA LYS A 169 29.31 -2.72 1.06
C LYS A 169 28.43 -3.95 1.20
N CYS A 170 27.58 -4.27 0.23
CA CYS A 170 26.71 -5.43 0.36
C CYS A 170 27.49 -6.72 0.09
N GLN A 171 27.44 -7.65 1.04
CA GLN A 171 28.17 -8.94 0.98
C GLN A 171 27.22 -10.14 0.89
N GLY A 172 25.94 -9.93 0.56
CA GLY A 172 25.00 -11.04 0.34
C GLY A 172 24.45 -11.74 1.59
N TYR A 173 24.70 -11.29 2.82
CA TYR A 173 24.29 -12.01 4.04
C TYR A 173 22.78 -12.23 4.25
N MET A 174 21.91 -11.57 3.47
CA MET A 174 20.44 -11.67 3.54
C MET A 174 19.78 -11.40 4.91
N ASP A 175 20.50 -10.97 5.95
CA ASP A 175 19.91 -10.59 7.26
C ASP A 175 18.78 -9.55 7.13
N CYS A 176 18.94 -8.63 6.18
CA CYS A 176 17.94 -7.63 5.86
C CYS A 176 16.61 -8.23 5.34
N VAL A 177 16.66 -9.37 4.64
CA VAL A 177 15.49 -10.11 4.16
C VAL A 177 14.81 -10.79 5.33
N SER A 178 15.56 -11.56 6.13
CA SER A 178 15.05 -12.26 7.31
C SER A 178 14.42 -11.30 8.33
N ALA A 179 15.07 -10.17 8.60
CA ALA A 179 14.53 -9.13 9.47
C ALA A 179 13.23 -8.52 8.93
N CYS A 180 13.15 -8.31 7.61
CA CYS A 180 11.94 -7.78 6.97
C CYS A 180 10.77 -8.76 7.05
N VAL A 181 11.04 -10.06 6.87
CA VAL A 181 10.05 -11.15 6.96
C VAL A 181 9.48 -11.27 8.37
N LYS A 182 10.33 -11.15 9.40
CA LYS A 182 9.93 -11.16 10.82
C LYS A 182 9.18 -9.88 11.22
N GLU A 183 9.76 -8.72 10.95
CA GLU A 183 9.20 -7.43 11.36
C GLU A 183 7.83 -7.17 10.74
N ASN A 184 7.67 -7.53 9.45
CA ASN A 184 6.47 -7.23 8.69
C ASN A 184 5.43 -8.36 8.68
N ASN A 185 5.54 -9.39 9.54
CA ASN A 185 4.60 -10.51 9.60
C ASN A 185 4.31 -11.10 8.20
N GLN A 186 5.35 -11.29 7.38
CA GLN A 186 5.19 -11.85 6.04
C GLN A 186 4.83 -13.34 6.12
N ASP A 187 4.06 -13.82 5.15
CA ASP A 187 3.64 -15.21 5.07
C ASP A 187 4.83 -16.18 5.03
N ARG A 188 4.79 -17.24 5.84
CA ARG A 188 5.80 -18.30 5.84
C ARG A 188 5.53 -19.33 4.75
N ASN A 189 4.28 -19.57 4.39
CA ASN A 189 3.90 -20.62 3.45
C ASN A 189 4.32 -20.28 2.01
N SER A 190 4.01 -19.06 1.54
CA SER A 190 4.41 -18.61 0.21
C SER A 190 5.90 -18.22 0.08
N GLN A 191 6.64 -18.21 1.19
CA GLN A 191 8.03 -17.74 1.25
C GLN A 191 8.20 -16.36 0.61
N MET A 192 7.18 -15.50 0.69
CA MET A 192 7.22 -14.20 0.05
C MET A 192 8.28 -13.30 0.69
N GLN A 193 8.97 -12.53 -0.15
CA GLN A 193 9.99 -11.60 0.28
C GLN A 193 9.76 -10.22 -0.34
N TYR A 194 9.69 -9.20 0.51
CA TYR A 194 9.62 -7.81 0.07
C TYR A 194 10.94 -7.26 -0.46
N ILE A 195 12.04 -7.87 -0.03
CA ILE A 195 13.40 -7.49 -0.38
C ILE A 195 13.99 -8.68 -1.12
N ARG A 196 14.63 -8.43 -2.27
CA ARG A 196 15.48 -9.42 -2.94
C ARG A 196 16.92 -8.93 -2.95
N ILE A 197 17.86 -9.86 -2.84
CA ILE A 197 19.28 -9.59 -3.02
C ILE A 197 19.70 -10.38 -4.26
N HIS A 198 20.18 -9.66 -5.26
CA HIS A 198 20.64 -10.21 -6.52
C HIS A 198 22.15 -10.40 -6.44
N GLU A 199 22.62 -11.65 -6.55
CA GLU A 199 24.02 -11.96 -6.77
C GLU A 199 24.34 -11.82 -8.26
N MET A 200 25.39 -11.07 -8.58
CA MET A 200 25.83 -10.83 -9.95
C MET A 200 27.34 -10.98 -10.07
N LYS A 201 27.82 -11.42 -11.25
CA LYS A 201 29.24 -11.53 -11.54
C LYS A 201 29.87 -10.17 -11.80
N ASP A 202 31.03 -9.94 -11.19
CA ASP A 202 31.83 -8.74 -11.43
C ASP A 202 32.23 -8.61 -12.91
N GLY A 203 32.36 -7.35 -13.37
CA GLY A 203 32.82 -7.04 -14.73
C GLY A 203 31.77 -7.20 -15.84
N LYS A 204 30.60 -7.79 -15.56
CA LYS A 204 29.48 -7.90 -16.53
C LYS A 204 28.44 -6.78 -16.45
N GLY A 205 28.62 -5.83 -15.53
CA GLY A 205 27.64 -4.76 -15.26
C GLY A 205 26.35 -5.29 -14.62
N PHE A 206 25.31 -4.46 -14.58
CA PHE A 206 24.01 -4.84 -14.02
C PHE A 206 23.20 -5.69 -15.01
N ASN A 207 23.33 -7.01 -14.91
CA ASN A 207 22.57 -7.95 -15.72
C ASN A 207 21.59 -8.76 -14.86
N PHE A 208 20.36 -8.25 -14.73
CA PHE A 208 19.29 -8.92 -13.98
C PHE A 208 18.83 -10.26 -14.60
N ASN A 209 19.16 -10.54 -15.86
CA ASN A 209 18.80 -11.82 -16.49
C ASN A 209 19.75 -12.96 -16.07
N GLU A 210 20.99 -12.62 -15.70
CA GLU A 210 22.00 -13.57 -15.22
C GLU A 210 22.14 -13.56 -13.70
N ALA A 211 21.37 -12.71 -13.01
CA ALA A 211 21.43 -12.57 -11.56
C ALA A 211 20.82 -13.79 -10.87
N ASP A 212 21.44 -14.24 -9.77
CA ASP A 212 20.88 -15.27 -8.90
C ASP A 212 20.28 -14.63 -7.64
N ASP A 213 19.00 -14.92 -7.40
CA ASP A 213 18.23 -14.44 -6.25
C ASP A 213 18.11 -15.52 -5.16
N ASN A 214 18.53 -16.75 -5.45
CA ASN A 214 18.34 -17.95 -4.63
C ASN A 214 19.66 -18.72 -4.45
N TYR A 215 20.70 -18.01 -4.04
CA TYR A 215 21.99 -18.62 -3.72
C TYR A 215 22.00 -19.26 -2.32
N TYR A 216 22.65 -20.43 -2.21
CA TYR A 216 22.78 -21.21 -0.97
C TYR A 216 24.23 -21.68 -0.77
N HIS A 217 25.16 -20.72 -0.74
CA HIS A 217 26.57 -20.96 -0.44
C HIS A 217 27.12 -19.88 0.51
N GLU A 218 28.36 -20.04 0.93
CA GLU A 218 29.05 -19.04 1.73
C GLU A 218 29.20 -17.74 0.93
N VAL A 219 28.94 -16.61 1.59
CA VAL A 219 29.01 -15.27 1.00
C VAL A 219 29.96 -14.39 1.82
N PRO A 220 30.69 -13.46 1.19
CA PRO A 220 30.64 -13.11 -0.23
C PRO A 220 31.32 -14.14 -1.14
N ALA A 221 30.71 -14.44 -2.28
CA ALA A 221 31.34 -15.24 -3.32
C ALA A 221 32.44 -14.46 -4.05
N GLU A 222 33.55 -15.12 -4.37
CA GLU A 222 34.67 -14.51 -5.08
C GLU A 222 34.24 -14.06 -6.50
N GLY A 223 34.59 -12.82 -6.87
CA GLY A 223 34.24 -12.25 -8.18
C GLY A 223 32.75 -11.95 -8.37
N HIS A 224 32.00 -11.79 -7.29
CA HIS A 224 30.58 -11.43 -7.30
C HIS A 224 30.32 -10.17 -6.47
N PHE A 225 29.29 -9.44 -6.86
CA PHE A 225 28.74 -8.32 -6.11
C PHE A 225 27.23 -8.51 -5.89
N TYR A 226 26.70 -7.84 -4.86
CA TYR A 226 25.33 -8.00 -4.43
C TYR A 226 24.54 -6.69 -4.51
N MET A 227 23.35 -6.75 -5.10
CA MET A 227 22.47 -5.59 -5.24
C MET A 227 21.09 -5.91 -4.68
N GLY A 228 20.60 -5.10 -3.73
CA GLY A 228 19.27 -5.28 -3.17
C GLY A 228 18.19 -4.52 -3.94
N THR A 229 17.05 -5.15 -4.20
CA THR A 229 15.82 -4.47 -4.68
C THR A 229 14.68 -4.64 -3.71
N GLN A 230 13.76 -3.68 -3.70
CA GLN A 230 12.53 -3.66 -2.90
C GLN A 230 11.58 -2.60 -3.48
N CYS A 231 10.43 -2.35 -2.85
CA CYS A 231 9.62 -1.19 -3.23
C CYS A 231 10.40 0.12 -3.00
N PHE A 232 10.46 0.97 -4.02
CA PHE A 232 11.20 2.24 -4.00
C PHE A 232 10.37 3.45 -3.56
N HIS A 233 9.08 3.25 -3.24
CA HIS A 233 8.15 4.32 -2.87
C HIS A 233 8.26 5.52 -3.83
N CYS A 234 8.11 5.24 -5.13
CA CYS A 234 8.21 6.21 -6.23
C CYS A 234 7.38 7.47 -6.00
N ASP A 235 7.87 8.61 -6.48
CA ASP A 235 7.13 9.87 -6.41
C ASP A 235 6.07 10.00 -7.49
N ASN A 236 6.34 9.42 -8.67
CA ASN A 236 5.38 9.18 -9.73
C ASN A 236 5.08 7.65 -9.84
N PRO A 237 4.30 7.07 -8.91
CA PRO A 237 4.12 5.63 -8.81
C PRO A 237 3.07 5.10 -9.81
N PRO A 238 3.45 4.38 -10.88
CA PRO A 238 2.47 3.81 -11.83
C PRO A 238 1.52 2.83 -11.15
N CYS A 239 1.98 2.15 -10.09
CA CYS A 239 1.17 1.23 -9.31
C CYS A 239 -0.01 1.88 -8.56
N VAL A 240 0.00 3.21 -8.35
CA VAL A 240 -1.13 3.97 -7.78
C VAL A 240 -2.16 4.27 -8.87
N GLU A 241 -1.71 4.82 -9.99
CA GLU A 241 -2.57 5.21 -11.12
C GLU A 241 -3.42 4.04 -11.67
N VAL A 242 -2.86 2.83 -11.69
CA VAL A 242 -3.57 1.66 -12.22
C VAL A 242 -4.56 1.01 -11.24
N CYS A 243 -4.69 1.51 -10.01
CA CYS A 243 -5.57 0.90 -9.01
C CYS A 243 -7.03 1.35 -9.20
N PRO A 244 -7.94 0.50 -9.68
CA PRO A 244 -9.31 0.92 -10.02
C PRO A 244 -10.15 1.31 -8.81
N VAL A 245 -9.79 0.83 -7.62
CA VAL A 245 -10.49 1.08 -6.35
C VAL A 245 -9.70 2.01 -5.42
N GLN A 246 -8.59 2.60 -5.91
CA GLN A 246 -7.75 3.53 -5.17
C GLN A 246 -7.26 2.99 -3.79
N ALA A 247 -7.07 1.69 -3.68
CA ALA A 247 -6.55 1.02 -2.47
C ALA A 247 -5.07 1.32 -2.18
N THR A 248 -4.40 2.09 -3.02
CA THR A 248 -3.02 2.52 -2.83
C THR A 248 -2.91 3.98 -3.23
N TRP A 249 -2.18 4.76 -2.43
CA TRP A 249 -1.96 6.19 -2.64
C TRP A 249 -0.59 6.60 -2.09
N ARG A 250 -0.20 7.85 -2.33
CA ARG A 250 1.01 8.45 -1.75
C ARG A 250 0.64 9.33 -0.56
N GLU A 251 1.28 9.09 0.58
CA GLU A 251 1.18 9.89 1.78
C GLU A 251 2.07 11.14 1.71
N LYS A 252 1.78 12.15 2.55
CA LYS A 252 2.59 13.39 2.62
C LYS A 252 4.06 13.13 2.97
N ASP A 253 4.33 12.06 3.74
CA ASP A 253 5.67 11.61 4.12
C ASP A 253 6.44 10.90 2.99
N GLY A 254 5.84 10.84 1.79
CA GLY A 254 6.40 10.21 0.59
C GLY A 254 6.16 8.71 0.49
N LEU A 255 5.58 8.06 1.50
CA LEU A 255 5.29 6.65 1.43
C LEU A 255 4.14 6.38 0.48
N VAL A 256 4.38 5.55 -0.55
CA VAL A 256 3.28 4.85 -1.23
C VAL A 256 2.74 3.79 -0.25
N VAL A 257 1.46 3.81 0.07
CA VAL A 257 0.80 2.89 1.02
C VAL A 257 -0.20 1.98 0.32
N VAL A 258 -0.62 0.91 0.98
CA VAL A 258 -1.73 0.05 0.53
C VAL A 258 -2.65 -0.18 1.70
N ASP A 259 -3.93 0.05 1.47
CA ASP A 259 -4.95 -0.46 2.37
C ASP A 259 -5.32 -1.89 1.97
N TYR A 260 -5.01 -2.85 2.84
CA TYR A 260 -5.34 -4.25 2.61
C TYR A 260 -6.85 -4.51 2.64
N ASP A 261 -7.65 -3.64 3.25
CA ASP A 261 -9.09 -3.84 3.33
C ASP A 261 -9.77 -3.43 2.02
N TRP A 262 -9.31 -2.35 1.41
CA TRP A 262 -9.83 -1.84 0.12
C TRP A 262 -9.28 -2.61 -1.07
N CYS A 263 -8.12 -3.27 -0.91
CA CYS A 263 -7.51 -4.01 -2.00
C CYS A 263 -8.41 -5.16 -2.45
N VAL A 264 -8.98 -5.05 -3.65
CA VAL A 264 -9.80 -6.10 -4.28
C VAL A 264 -9.00 -7.18 -4.99
N GLY A 265 -7.66 -7.10 -4.98
CA GLY A 265 -6.81 -8.16 -5.52
C GLY A 265 -6.77 -8.28 -7.04
N CYS A 266 -7.05 -7.19 -7.78
CA CYS A 266 -7.01 -7.17 -9.25
C CYS A 266 -5.60 -7.28 -9.87
N ARG A 267 -4.54 -7.09 -9.06
CA ARG A 267 -3.11 -7.25 -9.41
C ARG A 267 -2.56 -6.33 -10.50
N TYR A 268 -3.31 -5.37 -11.02
CA TYR A 268 -2.78 -4.40 -12.00
C TYR A 268 -1.57 -3.63 -11.47
N CYS A 269 -1.57 -3.28 -10.18
CA CYS A 269 -0.43 -2.63 -9.54
C CYS A 269 0.84 -3.50 -9.51
N MET A 270 0.72 -4.83 -9.56
CA MET A 270 1.85 -5.76 -9.68
C MET A 270 2.46 -5.68 -11.08
N ALA A 271 1.61 -5.76 -12.11
CA ALA A 271 2.04 -5.67 -13.50
C ALA A 271 2.63 -4.29 -13.86
N ALA A 272 2.10 -3.21 -13.28
CA ALA A 272 2.57 -1.86 -13.54
C ALA A 272 3.88 -1.49 -12.85
N CYS A 273 4.34 -2.27 -11.86
CA CYS A 273 5.55 -1.94 -11.11
C CYS A 273 6.80 -2.41 -11.88
N PRO A 274 7.68 -1.50 -12.36
CA PRO A 274 8.84 -1.89 -13.17
C PRO A 274 9.99 -2.50 -12.33
N TYR A 275 9.80 -2.59 -11.01
CA TYR A 275 10.80 -3.02 -10.03
C TYR A 275 10.39 -4.33 -9.31
N ASP A 276 9.26 -4.94 -9.70
CA ASP A 276 8.69 -6.10 -9.01
C ASP A 276 8.53 -5.89 -7.47
N GLY A 277 8.20 -4.65 -7.07
CA GLY A 277 8.12 -4.24 -5.67
C GLY A 277 6.80 -4.61 -4.98
N ARG A 278 5.96 -5.43 -5.61
CA ARG A 278 4.61 -5.79 -5.19
C ARG A 278 4.49 -7.31 -5.07
N ARG A 279 3.82 -7.80 -4.03
CA ARG A 279 3.59 -9.22 -3.75
C ARG A 279 2.10 -9.49 -3.60
N PHE A 280 1.62 -10.65 -4.03
CA PHE A 280 0.20 -11.01 -3.93
C PHE A 280 0.01 -12.21 -3.02
N ASN A 281 -0.98 -12.16 -2.13
CA ASN A 281 -1.37 -13.28 -1.28
C ASN A 281 -2.26 -14.26 -2.04
N TRP A 282 -1.65 -15.27 -2.65
CA TRP A 282 -2.36 -16.32 -3.39
C TRP A 282 -3.16 -17.25 -2.49
N SER A 283 -2.57 -17.64 -1.37
CA SER A 283 -3.18 -18.44 -0.30
C SER A 283 -3.50 -17.55 0.90
N LYS A 284 -4.13 -18.15 1.92
CA LYS A 284 -4.26 -17.49 3.23
C LYS A 284 -2.86 -17.39 3.84
N PRO A 285 -2.40 -16.19 4.22
CA PRO A 285 -1.11 -16.03 4.90
C PRO A 285 -1.09 -16.76 6.24
N GLU A 286 0.03 -17.42 6.52
CA GLU A 286 0.29 -18.14 7.75
C GLU A 286 1.57 -17.61 8.39
N VAL A 287 1.43 -17.06 9.59
CA VAL A 287 2.53 -16.58 10.43
C VAL A 287 2.42 -17.31 11.76
N PRO A 288 3.47 -18.02 12.20
CA PRO A 288 3.47 -18.70 13.49
C PRO A 288 3.18 -17.71 14.62
N GLU A 289 2.26 -18.06 15.52
CA GLU A 289 1.70 -17.15 16.53
C GLU A 289 2.77 -16.62 17.50
N GLU A 290 3.80 -17.41 17.75
CA GLU A 290 4.99 -17.08 18.54
C GLU A 290 5.92 -16.07 17.86
N GLU A 291 5.88 -15.97 16.53
CA GLU A 291 6.71 -15.05 15.75
C GLU A 291 6.00 -13.74 15.41
N ILE A 292 4.69 -13.63 15.67
CA ILE A 292 3.90 -12.45 15.31
C ILE A 292 4.46 -11.21 16.03
N ASN A 293 4.86 -10.23 15.23
CA ASN A 293 5.11 -8.88 15.71
C ASN A 293 3.78 -8.22 16.08
N LYS A 294 3.59 -8.01 17.39
CA LYS A 294 2.39 -7.41 17.98
C LYS A 294 2.35 -5.89 17.89
N ASN A 295 3.47 -5.23 17.57
CA ASN A 295 3.52 -3.79 17.35
C ASN A 295 3.23 -3.53 15.86
N GLN A 296 1.99 -3.17 15.58
CA GLN A 296 1.45 -3.09 14.24
C GLN A 296 1.09 -1.66 13.85
N HIS A 297 1.06 -1.40 12.56
CA HIS A 297 0.47 -0.20 11.99
C HIS A 297 -0.61 -0.57 10.98
N TYR A 298 -1.69 0.20 10.93
CA TYR A 298 -2.85 -0.05 10.06
C TYR A 298 -2.45 -0.23 8.59
N LEU A 299 -1.63 0.69 8.05
CA LEU A 299 -1.07 0.65 6.68
C LEU A 299 0.25 -0.14 6.56
N GLY A 300 0.60 -0.91 7.60
CA GLY A 300 1.92 -1.52 7.76
C GLY A 300 1.88 -3.03 7.89
N ASN A 301 2.52 -3.53 8.94
CA ASN A 301 2.75 -4.95 9.19
C ASN A 301 1.57 -5.73 9.82
N ARG A 302 0.33 -5.22 9.76
CA ARG A 302 -0.84 -5.97 10.23
C ARG A 302 -1.01 -7.28 9.47
N LEU A 303 -1.66 -8.29 10.04
CA LEU A 303 -1.89 -9.56 9.34
C LEU A 303 -2.79 -9.36 8.12
N ARG A 304 -2.45 -10.01 7.00
CA ARG A 304 -3.12 -9.84 5.70
C ARG A 304 -4.08 -10.97 5.43
N LYS A 305 -5.09 -10.69 4.61
CA LYS A 305 -6.06 -11.69 4.12
C LYS A 305 -5.63 -12.25 2.77
N LYS A 306 -6.16 -13.41 2.40
CA LYS A 306 -6.00 -13.95 1.05
C LYS A 306 -6.52 -12.93 0.03
N GLY A 307 -5.84 -12.81 -1.10
CA GLY A 307 -6.31 -12.00 -2.22
C GLY A 307 -5.92 -10.54 -2.18
N VAL A 308 -5.04 -10.11 -1.27
CA VAL A 308 -4.60 -8.71 -1.19
C VAL A 308 -3.15 -8.54 -1.64
N MET A 309 -2.86 -7.34 -2.13
CA MET A 309 -1.52 -6.92 -2.50
C MET A 309 -0.73 -6.42 -1.30
N GLU A 310 0.55 -6.73 -1.32
CA GLU A 310 1.53 -6.39 -0.30
C GLU A 310 2.78 -5.77 -0.94
N LYS A 311 3.57 -5.09 -0.12
CA LYS A 311 4.87 -4.54 -0.52
C LYS A 311 5.66 -4.07 0.69
N CYS A 312 6.94 -3.78 0.48
CA CYS A 312 7.72 -3.01 1.45
C CYS A 312 6.99 -1.69 1.78
N THR A 313 6.88 -1.38 3.08
CA THR A 313 6.21 -0.20 3.63
C THR A 313 7.20 0.78 4.28
N PHE A 314 8.50 0.61 4.02
CA PHE A 314 9.58 1.24 4.80
C PHE A 314 9.40 1.07 6.32
N CYS A 315 8.80 -0.06 6.72
CA CYS A 315 8.45 -0.35 8.11
C CYS A 315 7.71 0.84 8.76
N VAL A 316 6.58 1.27 8.19
CA VAL A 316 5.79 2.44 8.66
C VAL A 316 5.52 2.43 10.16
N GLN A 317 5.35 1.24 10.77
CA GLN A 317 5.21 1.03 12.21
C GLN A 317 6.44 1.45 13.03
N ARG A 318 7.61 1.56 12.40
CA ARG A 318 8.89 2.00 12.98
C ARG A 318 9.25 3.41 12.52
N SER A 319 9.19 3.68 11.22
CA SER A 319 9.67 4.95 10.64
C SER A 319 8.88 6.15 11.14
N ARG A 320 7.55 6.05 11.25
CA ARG A 320 6.71 7.11 11.85
C ARG A 320 6.91 7.26 13.37
N ALA A 321 7.62 6.35 14.02
CA ALA A 321 8.04 6.46 15.41
C ALA A 321 9.50 6.96 15.55
N GLY A 322 10.11 7.45 14.47
CA GLY A 322 11.49 7.93 14.45
C GLY A 322 12.55 6.83 14.53
N LYS A 323 12.17 5.56 14.26
CA LYS A 323 13.08 4.41 14.27
C LYS A 323 13.46 3.98 12.86
N ASN A 324 14.63 3.36 12.72
CA ASN A 324 15.06 2.81 11.45
C ASN A 324 14.20 1.58 11.06
N PRO A 325 14.01 1.34 9.75
CA PRO A 325 13.42 0.10 9.26
C PRO A 325 14.26 -1.11 9.70
N ALA A 326 13.60 -2.25 9.95
CA ALA A 326 14.29 -3.44 10.44
C ALA A 326 15.41 -3.93 9.50
N CYS A 327 15.24 -3.75 8.18
CA CYS A 327 16.27 -4.12 7.21
C CYS A 327 17.53 -3.24 7.26
N VAL A 328 17.42 -2.01 7.78
CA VAL A 328 18.56 -1.10 7.98
C VAL A 328 19.31 -1.51 9.24
N GLU A 329 18.60 -1.73 10.35
CA GLU A 329 19.21 -2.12 11.63
C GLU A 329 19.86 -3.52 11.58
N ALA A 330 19.28 -4.44 10.82
CA ALA A 330 19.79 -5.80 10.71
C ALA A 330 20.98 -5.94 9.75
N CYS A 331 21.31 -4.91 8.95
CA CYS A 331 22.36 -5.01 7.95
C CYS A 331 23.75 -4.92 8.61
N PRO A 332 24.55 -6.01 8.67
CA PRO A 332 25.80 -6.02 9.43
C PRO A 332 26.88 -5.13 8.80
N THR A 333 26.82 -4.90 7.48
CA THR A 333 27.80 -4.08 6.76
C THR A 333 27.43 -2.60 6.69
N GLY A 334 26.23 -2.22 7.16
CA GLY A 334 25.72 -0.85 7.02
C GLY A 334 25.49 -0.43 5.56
N ALA A 335 25.23 -1.38 4.66
CA ALA A 335 24.97 -1.09 3.24
C ALA A 335 23.66 -0.32 3.01
N ARG A 336 22.74 -0.35 3.98
CA ARG A 336 21.40 0.24 3.87
C ARG A 336 21.33 1.51 4.69
N ILE A 337 20.86 2.60 4.08
CA ILE A 337 20.70 3.91 4.72
C ILE A 337 19.27 4.38 4.49
N PHE A 338 18.61 4.85 5.54
CA PHE A 338 17.25 5.39 5.51
C PHE A 338 17.22 6.71 6.25
N GLY A 339 16.38 7.65 5.80
CA GLY A 339 16.26 8.94 6.49
C GLY A 339 15.27 9.89 5.84
N ASN A 340 15.16 11.08 6.43
CA ASN A 340 14.35 12.18 5.93
C ASN A 340 15.12 13.01 4.90
N LEU A 341 14.67 13.02 3.65
CA LEU A 341 15.23 13.81 2.55
C LEU A 341 15.03 15.32 2.72
N LEU A 342 14.09 15.77 3.57
CA LEU A 342 13.91 17.19 3.86
C LEU A 342 14.84 17.69 4.96
N ASP A 343 15.46 16.80 5.73
CA ASP A 343 16.48 17.18 6.72
C ASP A 343 17.86 17.22 6.06
N PRO A 344 18.49 18.40 5.89
CA PRO A 344 19.81 18.54 5.29
C PRO A 344 20.92 17.89 6.11
N ASN A 345 20.71 17.64 7.41
CA ASN A 345 21.70 16.98 8.27
C ASN A 345 21.52 15.45 8.30
N SER A 346 20.55 14.90 7.56
CA SER A 346 20.34 13.46 7.53
C SER A 346 21.47 12.72 6.81
N THR A 347 21.77 11.50 7.26
CA THR A 347 22.81 10.66 6.64
C THR A 347 22.55 10.43 5.15
N ILE A 348 21.28 10.29 4.75
CA ILE A 348 20.94 10.11 3.34
C ILE A 348 21.23 11.37 2.52
N ARG A 349 20.97 12.58 3.04
CA ARG A 349 21.34 13.83 2.36
C ARG A 349 22.84 13.95 2.16
N TRP A 350 23.61 13.62 3.19
CA TRP A 350 25.06 13.58 3.08
C TRP A 350 25.53 12.61 1.98
N VAL A 351 24.94 11.41 1.87
CA VAL A 351 25.28 10.45 0.82
C VAL A 351 24.95 10.99 -0.57
N LEU A 352 23.76 11.56 -0.76
CA LEU A 352 23.34 12.10 -2.06
C LEU A 352 24.22 13.28 -2.52
N GLU A 353 24.77 14.05 -1.58
CA GLU A 353 25.64 15.21 -1.88
C GLU A 353 27.11 14.84 -2.09
N ASN A 354 27.61 13.78 -1.42
CA ASN A 354 29.04 13.48 -1.36
C ASN A 354 29.45 12.21 -2.12
N LYS A 355 28.50 11.36 -2.53
CA LYS A 355 28.79 10.10 -3.22
C LYS A 355 28.26 10.11 -4.65
N LYS A 356 28.82 9.23 -5.48
CA LYS A 356 28.28 8.95 -6.81
C LYS A 356 27.02 8.10 -6.65
N VAL A 357 25.88 8.69 -6.92
CA VAL A 357 24.57 8.05 -6.77
C VAL A 357 23.89 7.88 -8.12
N PHE A 358 23.08 6.85 -8.24
CA PHE A 358 22.21 6.65 -9.40
C PHE A 358 20.86 6.06 -8.97
N ARG A 359 19.87 6.17 -9.85
CA ARG A 359 18.54 5.58 -9.68
C ARG A 359 18.34 4.47 -10.70
N LEU A 360 17.73 3.37 -10.26
CA LEU A 360 17.45 2.25 -11.15
C LEU A 360 16.27 2.57 -12.08
N LYS A 361 16.45 2.34 -13.39
CA LYS A 361 15.44 2.59 -14.45
C LYS A 361 14.89 4.03 -14.42
N GLU A 362 15.80 5.01 -14.37
CA GLU A 362 15.45 6.43 -14.34
C GLU A 362 14.72 6.90 -15.62
N ASP A 363 14.99 6.25 -16.75
CA ASP A 363 14.36 6.45 -18.05
C ASP A 363 12.82 6.30 -18.03
N LEU A 364 12.28 5.55 -17.06
CA LEU A 364 10.84 5.34 -16.91
C LEU A 364 10.11 6.49 -16.21
N GLY A 365 10.82 7.51 -15.71
CA GLY A 365 10.20 8.71 -15.12
C GLY A 365 9.34 8.46 -13.87
N THR A 366 9.59 7.37 -13.14
CA THR A 366 8.83 7.05 -11.91
C THR A 366 9.33 7.84 -10.68
N GLU A 367 10.46 8.52 -10.79
CA GLU A 367 11.09 9.28 -9.70
C GLU A 367 11.24 8.44 -8.40
N PRO A 368 11.99 7.33 -8.42
CA PRO A 368 12.11 6.45 -7.26
C PRO A 368 12.84 7.16 -6.10
N LYS A 369 12.32 7.02 -4.87
CA LYS A 369 12.96 7.51 -3.64
C LYS A 369 13.92 6.47 -3.05
N PHE A 370 14.65 5.81 -3.95
CA PHE A 370 15.61 4.76 -3.66
C PHE A 370 16.83 4.97 -4.55
N TRP A 371 17.97 5.24 -3.93
CA TRP A 371 19.24 5.51 -4.61
C TRP A 371 20.22 4.39 -4.37
N TYR A 372 21.04 4.12 -5.38
CA TYR A 372 22.19 3.23 -5.29
C TYR A 372 23.46 4.06 -5.32
N PHE A 373 24.48 3.66 -4.56
CA PHE A 373 25.76 4.34 -4.53
C PHE A 373 26.93 3.40 -4.26
N MET A 374 28.14 3.89 -4.50
CA MET A 374 29.40 3.20 -4.25
C MET A 374 30.36 4.15 -3.52
N ASP A 375 31.29 3.60 -2.75
CA ASP A 375 32.21 4.38 -1.92
C ASP A 375 33.34 5.10 -2.66
#